data_AF-A0A7S0HDS9-F1
#
_entry.id   AF-A0A7S0HDS9-F1
#
_cell.length_a   1.000
_cell.length_b   1.000
_cell.length_c   1.000
_cell.angle_alpha   90.00
_cell.angle_beta   90.00
_cell.angle_gamma   90.00
#
_symmetry.space_group_name_H-M   'P 1'
#
loop_
_entity.id
_entity.type
_entity.pdbx_description
1 polymer ?
#
loop_
_entity_poly.entity_id
_entity_poly.type
_entity_poly.pdbx_seq_one_letter_code
_entity_poly.pdbx_strand_id
1 'polypeptide(L)'
;DQAQKTQVYKCLSQLALYNEKVCLQILSDLHGVASAIKAASNAPPAAQIEIARLLNNLCAYESAAEMINANQSFLDMIKRFCSSPSFLVRFRALSAINALSRFRQVRSTLQKMRFLEEAVLVMNVEGGDSDQRAIFEFIQACATLNLLPLQDRKGFKVEKNVLATSLRLLSYSLLQKPCSGISFRTIHLFQAINNFLNNEENKVLLFRMGLVDSLVDYTRKWSEDPLESLNDQLEVLELAFQMILSMSSLHACKILLRRHNFGSQIMRYLNSKPSDIVLKYCKSLVEELKYIEEPRDFLVRPKTSMSPNSTMGASRTIPRTTSGRRLRTISAVSTSSRREVSQIAPKSKEESFSPLKVEPFKRSLRISLFHQAARRWKAVFSGLQDMCSKTTKPVQSDVLYNLLTTCDVIPSDKDWE
;
A
#
# COMPACT_ATOMS: atom_id res chain seq x y z
N ASP A 1 8.07 -9.60 37.33
CA ASP A 1 7.23 -8.40 37.14
C ASP A 1 6.52 -8.45 35.78
N GLN A 2 5.23 -8.15 35.75
CA GLN A 2 4.38 -8.17 34.55
C GLN A 2 4.66 -6.97 33.62
N ALA A 3 5.09 -5.84 34.18
CA ALA A 3 5.50 -4.66 33.42
C ALA A 3 6.76 -4.97 32.59
N GLN A 4 7.77 -5.59 33.22
CA GLN A 4 8.98 -6.06 32.53
C GLN A 4 8.67 -7.05 31.39
N LYS A 5 7.76 -8.01 31.60
CA LYS A 5 7.34 -8.94 30.53
C LYS A 5 6.68 -8.22 29.35
N THR A 6 5.80 -7.26 29.62
CA THR A 6 5.17 -6.41 28.60
C THR A 6 6.23 -5.64 27.80
N GLN A 7 7.23 -5.11 28.50
CA GLN A 7 8.34 -4.37 27.90
C GLN A 7 9.23 -5.25 26.99
N VAL A 8 9.44 -6.51 27.36
CA VAL A 8 10.17 -7.47 26.50
C VAL A 8 9.44 -7.67 25.18
N TYR A 9 8.12 -7.92 25.19
CA TYR A 9 7.34 -8.05 23.94
C TYR A 9 7.36 -6.76 23.12
N LYS A 10 7.29 -5.61 23.79
CA LYS A 10 7.40 -4.29 23.14
C LYS A 10 8.73 -4.17 22.38
N CYS A 11 9.85 -4.48 23.03
CA CYS A 11 11.19 -4.43 22.44
C CYS A 11 11.34 -5.42 21.27
N LEU A 12 10.97 -6.69 21.48
CA LEU A 12 11.03 -7.72 20.44
C LEU A 12 10.20 -7.33 19.21
N SER A 13 9.00 -6.76 19.41
CA SER A 13 8.16 -6.33 18.30
C SER A 13 8.80 -5.22 17.47
N GLN A 14 9.49 -4.27 18.11
CA GLN A 14 10.21 -3.20 17.42
C GLN A 14 11.42 -3.75 16.66
N LEU A 15 12.19 -4.64 17.26
CA LEU A 15 13.33 -5.27 16.59
C LEU A 15 12.89 -6.11 15.39
N ALA A 16 11.83 -6.90 15.55
CA ALA A 16 11.25 -7.70 14.48
C ALA A 16 10.74 -6.86 13.31
N LEU A 17 10.20 -5.65 13.55
CA LEU A 17 9.67 -4.79 12.49
C LEU A 17 10.73 -4.28 11.51
N TYR A 18 11.96 -4.06 11.99
CA TYR A 18 13.01 -3.39 11.22
C TYR A 18 14.11 -4.34 10.75
N ASN A 19 14.19 -5.56 11.27
CA ASN A 19 15.27 -6.47 10.96
C ASN A 19 14.74 -7.87 10.67
N GLU A 20 14.76 -8.23 9.37
CA GLU A 20 14.38 -9.55 8.89
C GLU A 20 15.17 -10.67 9.56
N LYS A 21 16.48 -10.50 9.79
CA LYS A 21 17.30 -11.52 10.46
C LYS A 21 16.86 -11.76 11.90
N VAL A 22 16.50 -10.68 12.61
CA VAL A 22 15.99 -10.78 13.98
C VAL A 22 14.60 -11.43 13.99
N CYS A 23 13.74 -11.08 13.03
CA CYS A 23 12.46 -11.76 12.84
C CYS A 23 12.65 -13.28 12.66
N LEU A 24 13.57 -13.70 11.77
CA LEU A 24 13.88 -15.11 11.55
C LEU A 24 14.46 -15.79 12.79
N GLN A 25 15.33 -15.11 13.53
CA GLN A 25 15.92 -15.63 14.77
C GLN A 25 14.85 -15.82 15.86
N ILE A 26 13.93 -14.88 16.02
CA ILE A 26 12.80 -15.01 16.95
C ILE A 26 11.93 -16.21 16.56
N LEU A 27 11.64 -16.38 15.26
CA LEU A 27 10.83 -17.52 14.79
C LEU A 27 11.54 -18.88 14.91
N SER A 28 12.87 -18.88 14.82
CA SER A 28 13.70 -20.08 14.99
C SER A 28 13.74 -20.56 16.45
N ASP A 29 13.54 -19.66 17.42
CA ASP A 29 13.36 -20.01 18.82
C ASP A 29 11.92 -20.50 19.08
N LEU A 30 11.68 -21.77 18.74
CA LEU A 30 10.38 -22.43 18.90
C LEU A 30 9.86 -22.35 20.34
N HIS A 31 10.75 -22.43 21.34
CA HIS A 31 10.38 -22.33 22.76
C HIS A 31 9.96 -20.90 23.14
N GLY A 32 10.69 -19.89 22.65
CA GLY A 32 10.35 -18.48 22.83
C GLY A 32 8.99 -18.14 22.20
N VAL A 33 8.74 -18.57 20.97
CA VAL A 33 7.45 -18.38 20.28
C VAL A 33 6.32 -19.11 21.01
N ALA A 34 6.50 -20.38 21.37
CA ALA A 34 5.51 -21.14 22.13
C ALA A 34 5.20 -20.48 23.48
N SER A 35 6.21 -19.92 24.15
CA SER A 35 6.04 -19.20 25.41
C SER A 35 5.25 -17.90 25.23
N ALA A 36 5.50 -17.14 24.14
CA ALA A 36 4.72 -15.96 23.80
C ALA A 36 3.26 -16.29 23.49
N ILE A 37 3.00 -17.37 22.73
CA ILE A 37 1.66 -17.89 22.44
C ILE A 37 0.96 -18.32 23.74
N LYS A 38 1.64 -19.04 24.63
CA LYS A 38 1.07 -19.42 25.93
C LYS A 38 0.73 -18.19 26.78
N ALA A 39 1.63 -17.20 26.80
CA ALA A 39 1.42 -15.95 27.53
C ALA A 39 0.23 -15.17 26.97
N ALA A 40 0.04 -15.13 25.65
CA ALA A 40 -1.06 -14.40 25.00
C ALA A 40 -2.45 -14.71 25.55
N SER A 41 -2.71 -15.95 25.97
CA SER A 41 -4.03 -16.36 26.46
C SER A 41 -4.33 -15.86 27.88
N ASN A 42 -3.31 -15.70 28.72
CA ASN A 42 -3.46 -15.44 30.15
C ASN A 42 -2.87 -14.08 30.60
N ALA A 43 -2.24 -13.36 29.67
CA ALA A 43 -1.64 -12.07 29.93
C ALA A 43 -2.70 -10.96 30.10
N PRO A 44 -2.39 -9.90 30.87
CA PRO A 44 -3.23 -8.71 30.94
C PRO A 44 -3.34 -8.01 29.57
N PRO A 45 -4.38 -7.18 29.36
CA PRO A 45 -4.67 -6.57 28.05
C PRO A 45 -3.48 -5.84 27.41
N ALA A 46 -2.69 -5.10 28.19
CA ALA A 46 -1.51 -4.39 27.69
C ALA A 46 -0.46 -5.34 27.08
N ALA A 47 -0.20 -6.48 27.74
CA ALA A 47 0.71 -7.49 27.24
C ALA A 47 0.13 -8.23 26.02
N GLN A 48 -1.19 -8.49 25.97
CA GLN A 48 -1.82 -9.09 24.79
C GLN A 48 -1.67 -8.20 23.54
N ILE A 49 -1.81 -6.88 23.69
CA ILE A 49 -1.60 -5.92 22.60
C ILE A 49 -0.16 -6.01 22.07
N GLU A 50 0.82 -6.05 22.97
CA GLU A 50 2.23 -6.14 22.60
C GLU A 50 2.60 -7.49 21.96
N ILE A 51 2.03 -8.59 22.46
CA ILE A 51 2.20 -9.90 21.84
C ILE A 51 1.56 -9.92 20.45
N ALA A 52 0.33 -9.41 20.29
CA ALA A 52 -0.33 -9.33 18.99
C ALA A 52 0.47 -8.46 18.00
N ARG A 53 1.09 -7.37 18.49
CA ARG A 53 2.00 -6.53 17.70
C ARG A 53 3.27 -7.27 17.30
N LEU A 54 3.88 -8.04 18.20
CA LEU A 54 5.02 -8.91 17.89
C LEU A 54 4.65 -9.92 16.80
N LEU A 55 3.57 -10.68 16.96
CA LEU A 55 3.15 -11.68 15.98
C LEU A 55 2.90 -11.06 14.60
N ASN A 56 2.22 -9.91 14.54
CA ASN A 56 2.03 -9.15 13.31
C ASN A 56 3.36 -8.76 12.63
N ASN A 57 4.32 -8.26 13.40
CA ASN A 57 5.60 -7.83 12.84
C ASN A 57 6.44 -9.02 12.34
N LEU A 58 6.30 -10.20 12.97
CA LEU A 58 6.93 -11.42 12.47
C LEU A 58 6.35 -11.87 11.12
N CYS A 59 5.10 -11.50 10.81
CA CYS A 59 4.45 -11.78 9.53
C CYS A 59 4.86 -10.82 8.39
N ALA A 60 5.72 -9.83 8.65
CA ALA A 60 6.00 -8.78 7.67
C ALA A 60 6.82 -9.25 6.45
N TYR A 61 7.63 -10.31 6.60
CA TYR A 61 8.63 -10.75 5.63
C TYR A 61 8.27 -12.08 4.96
N GLU A 62 8.61 -12.19 3.67
CA GLU A 62 8.38 -13.43 2.90
C GLU A 62 9.22 -14.60 3.40
N SER A 63 10.47 -14.34 3.81
CA SER A 63 11.37 -15.37 4.36
C SER A 63 10.85 -16.01 5.64
N ALA A 64 10.03 -15.30 6.42
CA ALA A 64 9.41 -15.80 7.64
C ALA A 64 8.18 -16.68 7.36
N ALA A 65 7.60 -16.57 6.16
CA ALA A 65 6.29 -17.12 5.86
C ALA A 65 6.25 -18.66 5.86
N GLU A 66 7.33 -19.34 5.46
CA GLU A 66 7.40 -20.81 5.53
C GLU A 66 7.41 -21.32 6.97
N MET A 67 8.24 -20.73 7.85
CA MET A 67 8.31 -21.11 9.26
C MET A 67 6.99 -20.85 9.98
N ILE A 68 6.33 -19.73 9.68
CA ILE A 68 5.01 -19.40 10.24
C ILE A 68 3.96 -20.40 9.75
N ASN A 69 3.97 -20.75 8.45
CA ASN A 69 3.03 -21.70 7.88
C ASN A 69 3.18 -23.11 8.47
N ALA A 70 4.40 -23.50 8.87
CA ALA A 70 4.66 -24.76 9.55
C ALA A 70 4.24 -24.76 11.03
N ASN A 71 4.02 -23.59 11.64
CA ASN A 71 3.67 -23.45 13.05
C ASN A 71 2.16 -23.22 13.24
N GLN A 72 1.41 -24.31 13.35
CA GLN A 72 -0.06 -24.25 13.47
C GLN A 72 -0.51 -23.45 14.70
N SER A 73 0.15 -23.60 15.86
CA SER A 73 -0.20 -22.87 17.09
C SER A 73 -0.04 -21.36 16.94
N PHE A 74 0.89 -20.90 16.09
CA PHE A 74 1.05 -19.48 15.77
C PHE A 74 -0.16 -18.94 15.00
N LEU A 75 -0.59 -19.68 13.97
CA LEU A 75 -1.77 -19.33 13.17
C LEU A 75 -3.06 -19.39 14.01
N ASP A 76 -3.20 -20.40 14.86
CA ASP A 76 -4.34 -20.54 15.77
C ASP A 76 -4.43 -19.36 16.75
N MET A 77 -3.28 -18.87 17.24
CA MET A 77 -3.24 -17.69 18.11
C MET A 77 -3.69 -16.42 17.37
N ILE A 78 -3.21 -16.20 16.14
CA ILE A 78 -3.67 -15.07 15.31
C ILE A 78 -5.18 -15.17 15.08
N LYS A 79 -5.69 -16.38 14.80
CA LYS A 79 -7.13 -16.62 14.65
C LYS A 79 -7.88 -16.25 15.92
N ARG A 80 -7.44 -16.72 17.08
CA ARG A 80 -8.04 -16.41 18.38
C ARG A 80 -8.04 -14.90 18.67
N PHE A 81 -6.97 -14.19 18.31
CA PHE A 81 -6.89 -12.75 18.49
C PHE A 81 -7.86 -11.95 17.61
N CYS A 82 -8.31 -12.49 16.48
CA CYS A 82 -9.37 -11.88 15.69
C CYS A 82 -10.66 -11.75 16.50
N SER A 83 -10.97 -12.72 17.36
CA SER A 83 -12.15 -12.69 18.23
C SER A 83 -11.91 -12.02 19.59
N SER A 84 -10.77 -11.34 19.80
CA SER A 84 -10.45 -10.69 21.08
C SER A 84 -11.45 -9.55 21.39
N PRO A 85 -11.84 -9.33 22.65
CA PRO A 85 -12.65 -8.15 23.02
C PRO A 85 -11.88 -6.82 22.81
N SER A 86 -10.54 -6.85 22.81
CA SER A 86 -9.71 -5.66 22.58
C SER A 86 -9.59 -5.32 21.10
N PHE A 87 -10.09 -4.14 20.71
CA PHE A 87 -9.98 -3.62 19.35
C PHE A 87 -8.52 -3.63 18.85
N LEU A 88 -7.56 -3.20 19.67
CA LEU A 88 -6.15 -3.15 19.27
C LEU A 88 -5.57 -4.55 19.02
N VAL A 89 -5.99 -5.56 19.78
CA VAL A 89 -5.57 -6.95 19.55
C VAL A 89 -6.15 -7.46 18.22
N ARG A 90 -7.45 -7.23 17.98
CA ARG A 90 -8.10 -7.57 16.70
C ARG A 90 -7.43 -6.88 15.51
N PHE A 91 -7.13 -5.58 15.65
CA PHE A 91 -6.44 -4.78 14.65
C PHE A 91 -5.09 -5.39 14.25
N ARG A 92 -4.27 -5.78 15.25
CA ARG A 92 -2.96 -6.40 14.99
C ARG A 92 -3.09 -7.79 14.38
N ALA A 93 -4.07 -8.58 14.81
CA ALA A 93 -4.34 -9.90 14.24
C ALA A 93 -4.74 -9.82 12.76
N LEU A 94 -5.67 -8.92 12.42
CA LEU A 94 -6.07 -8.69 11.03
C LEU A 94 -4.90 -8.17 10.19
N SER A 95 -4.07 -7.30 10.75
CA SER A 95 -2.83 -6.83 10.10
C SER A 95 -1.88 -8.00 9.79
N ALA A 96 -1.76 -8.97 10.71
CA ALA A 96 -0.93 -10.16 10.53
C ALA A 96 -1.47 -11.04 9.38
N ILE A 97 -2.79 -11.23 9.32
CA ILE A 97 -3.47 -11.95 8.22
C ILE A 97 -3.22 -11.25 6.89
N ASN A 98 -3.42 -9.92 6.84
CA ASN A 98 -3.13 -9.13 5.64
C ASN A 98 -1.67 -9.34 5.20
N ALA A 99 -0.72 -9.26 6.15
CA ALA A 99 0.70 -9.43 5.86
C ALA A 99 1.00 -10.83 5.28
N LEU A 100 0.50 -11.90 5.90
CA LEU A 100 0.71 -13.30 5.47
C LEU A 100 0.00 -13.62 4.16
N SER A 101 -1.20 -13.08 3.93
CA SER A 101 -2.03 -13.35 2.76
C SER A 101 -1.38 -12.92 1.43
N ARG A 102 -0.35 -12.07 1.48
CA ARG A 102 0.47 -11.70 0.30
C ARG A 102 1.27 -12.90 -0.21
N PHE A 103 1.75 -13.76 0.69
CA PHE A 103 2.66 -14.85 0.35
C PHE A 103 1.91 -16.08 -0.16
N ARG A 104 2.29 -16.56 -1.34
CA ARG A 104 1.58 -17.65 -2.04
C ARG A 104 1.51 -18.93 -1.22
N GLN A 105 2.59 -19.27 -0.52
CA GLN A 105 2.68 -20.50 0.28
C GLN A 105 1.74 -20.54 1.50
N VAL A 106 1.38 -19.38 2.07
CA VAL A 106 0.53 -19.31 3.28
C VAL A 106 -0.94 -19.16 2.92
N ARG A 107 -1.25 -18.61 1.73
CA ARG A 107 -2.63 -18.35 1.28
C ARG A 107 -3.53 -19.59 1.35
N SER A 108 -3.05 -20.74 0.88
CA SER A 108 -3.85 -21.98 0.89
C SER A 108 -4.20 -22.42 2.31
N THR A 109 -3.26 -22.29 3.25
CA THR A 109 -3.50 -22.57 4.68
C THR A 109 -4.49 -21.59 5.27
N LEU A 110 -4.34 -20.28 5.01
CA LEU A 110 -5.27 -19.26 5.52
C LEU A 110 -6.69 -19.45 5.00
N GLN A 111 -6.83 -19.83 3.72
CA GLN A 111 -8.13 -20.17 3.12
C GLN A 111 -8.74 -21.41 3.80
N LYS A 112 -7.96 -22.49 3.99
CA LYS A 112 -8.43 -23.72 4.68
C LYS A 112 -8.85 -23.45 6.13
N MET A 113 -8.14 -22.55 6.81
CA MET A 113 -8.45 -22.15 8.19
C MET A 113 -9.65 -21.21 8.28
N ARG A 114 -10.29 -20.84 7.16
CA ARG A 114 -11.50 -20.02 7.12
C ARG A 114 -11.30 -18.62 7.74
N PHE A 115 -10.12 -18.04 7.52
CA PHE A 115 -9.81 -16.70 8.02
C PHE A 115 -10.61 -15.59 7.36
N LEU A 116 -11.13 -15.82 6.15
CA LEU A 116 -11.96 -14.85 5.44
C LEU A 116 -13.27 -14.63 6.20
N GLU A 117 -13.87 -15.70 6.71
CA GLU A 117 -15.09 -15.65 7.51
C GLU A 117 -14.86 -14.94 8.85
N GLU A 118 -13.73 -15.22 9.52
CA GLU A 118 -13.36 -14.52 10.76
C GLU A 118 -13.12 -13.02 10.50
N ALA A 119 -12.37 -12.66 9.46
CA ALA A 119 -12.10 -11.26 9.12
C ALA A 119 -13.38 -10.46 8.86
N VAL A 120 -14.41 -11.10 8.29
CA VAL A 120 -15.75 -10.51 8.08
C VAL A 120 -16.52 -10.40 9.40
N LEU A 121 -16.48 -11.42 10.26
CA LEU A 121 -17.19 -11.43 11.55
C LEU A 121 -16.67 -10.36 12.52
N VAL A 122 -15.38 -10.02 12.45
CA VAL A 122 -14.78 -8.99 13.31
C VAL A 122 -15.35 -7.59 13.07
N MET A 123 -15.92 -7.32 11.88
CA MET A 123 -16.50 -6.00 11.53
C MET A 123 -17.63 -5.55 12.46
N ASN A 124 -18.36 -6.49 13.04
CA ASN A 124 -19.57 -6.18 13.81
C ASN A 124 -19.26 -5.81 15.27
N VAL A 125 -17.99 -5.85 15.69
CA VAL A 125 -17.60 -5.60 17.08
C VAL A 125 -17.11 -4.16 17.23
N GLU A 126 -17.91 -3.35 17.93
CA GLU A 126 -17.60 -1.95 18.22
C GLU A 126 -16.23 -1.76 18.90
N GLY A 127 -15.56 -0.64 18.61
CA GLY A 127 -14.27 -0.26 19.18
C GLY A 127 -13.46 0.65 18.26
N GLY A 128 -12.45 1.33 18.82
CA GLY A 128 -11.61 2.29 18.08
C GLY A 128 -12.31 3.60 17.74
N ASP A 129 -11.52 4.63 17.47
CA ASP A 129 -12.00 5.89 16.92
C ASP A 129 -12.41 5.76 15.43
N SER A 130 -13.03 6.79 14.86
CA SER A 130 -13.53 6.75 13.48
C SER A 130 -12.44 6.47 12.45
N ASP A 131 -11.23 6.98 12.68
CA ASP A 131 -10.11 6.80 11.75
C ASP A 131 -9.51 5.41 11.88
N GLN A 132 -9.36 4.90 13.10
CA GLN A 132 -8.91 3.54 13.37
C GLN A 132 -9.86 2.50 12.76
N ARG A 133 -11.18 2.74 12.80
CA ARG A 133 -12.16 1.87 12.12
C ARG A 133 -12.00 1.91 10.60
N ALA A 134 -11.87 3.10 10.02
CA ALA A 134 -11.65 3.22 8.58
C ALA A 134 -10.35 2.53 8.13
N ILE A 135 -9.29 2.63 8.93
CA ILE A 135 -8.03 1.93 8.69
C ILE A 135 -8.22 0.41 8.81
N PHE A 136 -8.99 -0.04 9.79
CA PHE A 136 -9.30 -1.44 9.99
C PHE A 136 -10.05 -2.03 8.78
N GLU A 137 -11.08 -1.35 8.28
CA GLU A 137 -11.81 -1.72 7.06
C GLU A 137 -10.89 -1.78 5.82
N PHE A 138 -9.94 -0.84 5.71
CA PHE A 138 -8.94 -0.88 4.65
C PHE A 138 -8.04 -2.12 4.73
N ILE A 139 -7.49 -2.43 5.90
CA ILE A 139 -6.65 -3.63 6.08
C ILE A 139 -7.45 -4.89 5.77
N GLN A 140 -8.72 -4.92 6.13
CA GLN A 140 -9.62 -6.02 5.82
C GLN A 140 -9.84 -6.18 4.32
N ALA A 141 -10.13 -5.09 3.59
CA ALA A 141 -10.28 -5.14 2.14
C ALA A 141 -9.02 -5.67 1.46
N CYS A 142 -7.83 -5.28 1.94
CA CYS A 142 -6.56 -5.83 1.47
C CYS A 142 -6.43 -7.33 1.75
N ALA A 143 -6.70 -7.76 2.99
CA ALA A 143 -6.63 -9.18 3.37
C ALA A 143 -7.59 -10.03 2.54
N THR A 144 -8.85 -9.60 2.40
CA THR A 144 -9.87 -10.25 1.58
C THR A 144 -9.40 -10.38 0.14
N LEU A 145 -8.96 -9.29 -0.49
CA LEU A 145 -8.47 -9.31 -1.86
C LEU A 145 -7.29 -10.26 -2.05
N ASN A 146 -6.37 -10.31 -1.09
CA ASN A 146 -5.24 -11.23 -1.13
C ASN A 146 -5.67 -12.70 -1.01
N LEU A 147 -6.70 -12.98 -0.21
CA LEU A 147 -7.23 -14.33 -0.03
C LEU A 147 -8.16 -14.78 -1.16
N LEU A 148 -8.65 -13.88 -2.02
CA LEU A 148 -9.43 -14.27 -3.19
C LEU A 148 -8.57 -15.03 -4.23
N PRO A 149 -9.15 -16.05 -4.90
CA PRO A 149 -8.55 -16.66 -6.09
C PRO A 149 -8.24 -15.60 -7.14
N LEU A 150 -7.14 -15.76 -7.89
CA LEU A 150 -6.65 -14.73 -8.83
C LEU A 150 -7.70 -14.31 -9.86
N GLN A 151 -8.54 -15.25 -10.32
CA GLN A 151 -9.61 -15.02 -11.27
C GLN A 151 -10.72 -14.10 -10.72
N ASP A 152 -10.97 -14.14 -9.41
CA ASP A 152 -12.06 -13.41 -8.75
C ASP A 152 -11.62 -11.98 -8.35
N ARG A 153 -10.31 -11.73 -8.29
CA ARG A 153 -9.76 -10.42 -7.87
C ARG A 153 -10.19 -9.27 -8.78
N LYS A 154 -10.42 -9.52 -10.07
CA LYS A 154 -10.90 -8.50 -11.02
C LYS A 154 -12.31 -8.01 -10.69
N GLY A 155 -13.14 -8.87 -10.09
CA GLY A 155 -14.50 -8.53 -9.66
C GLY A 155 -14.58 -7.90 -8.28
N PHE A 156 -13.47 -7.81 -7.54
CA PHE A 156 -13.49 -7.31 -6.17
C PHE A 156 -13.67 -5.79 -6.12
N LYS A 157 -14.90 -5.37 -5.85
CA LYS A 157 -15.27 -3.98 -5.64
C LYS A 157 -15.03 -3.58 -4.19
N VAL A 158 -14.38 -2.43 -4.01
CA VAL A 158 -14.10 -1.86 -2.70
C VAL A 158 -15.03 -0.68 -2.46
N GLU A 159 -15.48 -0.51 -1.22
CA GLU A 159 -16.32 0.63 -0.87
C GLU A 159 -15.57 1.96 -1.05
N LYS A 160 -16.33 3.01 -1.41
CA LYS A 160 -15.77 4.34 -1.67
C LYS A 160 -14.96 4.88 -0.47
N ASN A 161 -15.43 4.65 0.76
CA ASN A 161 -14.78 5.14 1.98
C ASN A 161 -13.45 4.43 2.24
N VAL A 162 -13.35 3.15 1.90
CA VAL A 162 -12.11 2.38 2.02
C VAL A 162 -11.07 2.88 1.01
N LEU A 163 -11.47 3.15 -0.23
CA LEU A 163 -10.60 3.76 -1.24
C LEU A 163 -10.13 5.15 -0.82
N ALA A 164 -11.03 6.01 -0.31
CA ALA A 164 -10.66 7.31 0.22
C ALA A 164 -9.67 7.21 1.39
N THR A 165 -9.88 6.23 2.29
CA THR A 165 -8.96 5.97 3.41
C THR A 165 -7.58 5.54 2.91
N SER A 166 -7.51 4.68 1.90
CA SER A 166 -6.24 4.25 1.30
C SER A 166 -5.42 5.43 0.75
N LEU A 167 -6.07 6.40 0.12
CA LEU A 167 -5.41 7.59 -0.41
C LEU A 167 -4.97 8.53 0.71
N ARG A 168 -5.81 8.71 1.74
CA ARG A 168 -5.44 9.46 2.94
C ARG A 168 -4.20 8.85 3.60
N LEU A 169 -4.19 7.53 3.81
CA LEU A 169 -3.04 6.82 4.37
C LEU A 169 -1.79 6.98 3.50
N LEU A 170 -1.94 6.94 2.17
CA LEU A 170 -0.85 7.19 1.24
C LEU A 170 -0.24 8.58 1.45
N SER A 171 -1.07 9.63 1.51
CA SER A 171 -0.61 11.01 1.75
C SER A 171 0.16 11.15 3.06
N TYR A 172 -0.34 10.56 4.16
CA TYR A 172 0.37 10.57 5.45
C TYR A 172 1.70 9.82 5.38
N SER A 173 1.70 8.64 4.75
CA SER A 173 2.91 7.82 4.60
C SER A 173 3.98 8.49 3.74
N LEU A 174 3.59 9.17 2.67
CA LEU A 174 4.50 9.97 1.83
C LEU A 174 5.12 11.14 2.59
N LEU A 175 4.41 11.68 3.58
CA LEU A 175 4.91 12.70 4.51
C LEU A 175 5.65 12.12 5.72
N GLN A 176 5.83 10.78 5.77
CA GLN A 176 6.39 10.05 6.91
C GLN A 176 5.69 10.32 8.25
N LYS A 177 4.40 10.66 8.20
CA LYS A 177 3.57 10.95 9.37
C LYS A 177 2.67 9.76 9.73
N PRO A 178 2.45 9.47 11.02
CA PRO A 178 1.46 8.48 11.43
C PRO A 178 0.04 9.01 11.19
N CYS A 179 -0.89 8.12 10.86
CA CYS A 179 -2.32 8.42 10.80
C CYS A 179 -2.99 7.72 11.99
N SER A 180 -3.59 8.49 12.90
CA SER A 180 -4.20 7.99 14.15
C SER A 180 -3.26 7.10 14.98
N GLY A 181 -1.99 7.51 15.08
CA GLY A 181 -0.95 6.77 15.80
C GLY A 181 -0.46 5.49 15.10
N ILE A 182 -0.91 5.22 13.87
CA ILE A 182 -0.51 4.06 13.08
C ILE A 182 0.39 4.52 11.93
N SER A 183 1.62 4.00 11.91
CA SER A 183 2.56 4.22 10.81
C SER A 183 2.46 3.10 9.77
N PHE A 184 2.32 3.48 8.51
CA PHE A 184 2.33 2.56 7.37
C PHE A 184 3.62 2.74 6.57
N ARG A 185 4.23 1.62 6.16
CA ARG A 185 5.31 1.66 5.17
C ARG A 185 4.70 1.99 3.81
N THR A 186 5.26 3.00 3.15
CA THR A 186 4.79 3.52 1.86
C THR A 186 4.63 2.41 0.83
N ILE A 187 5.63 1.53 0.72
CA ILE A 187 5.61 0.40 -0.22
C ILE A 187 4.38 -0.51 -0.06
N HIS A 188 3.93 -0.78 1.17
CA HIS A 188 2.78 -1.64 1.43
C HIS A 188 1.47 -0.98 0.97
N LEU A 189 1.35 0.35 1.10
CA LEU A 189 0.18 1.08 0.63
C LEU A 189 0.14 1.14 -0.90
N PHE A 190 1.28 1.35 -1.56
CA PHE A 190 1.37 1.28 -3.02
C PHE A 190 0.97 -0.12 -3.54
N GLN A 191 1.48 -1.19 -2.93
CA GLN A 191 1.10 -2.57 -3.29
C GLN A 191 -0.40 -2.80 -3.11
N ALA A 192 -0.98 -2.35 -1.99
CA ALA A 192 -2.41 -2.49 -1.72
C ALA A 192 -3.27 -1.74 -2.74
N ILE A 193 -2.97 -0.47 -3.01
CA ILE A 193 -3.73 0.35 -3.96
C ILE A 193 -3.57 -0.21 -5.38
N ASN A 194 -2.36 -0.61 -5.78
CA ASN A 194 -2.11 -1.24 -7.08
C ASN A 194 -2.96 -2.51 -7.26
N ASN A 195 -3.16 -3.30 -6.20
CA ASN A 195 -4.06 -4.45 -6.26
C ASN A 195 -5.54 -4.04 -6.48
N PHE A 196 -5.99 -2.92 -5.92
CA PHE A 196 -7.34 -2.39 -6.16
C PHE A 196 -7.55 -1.93 -7.60
N LEU A 197 -6.49 -1.48 -8.30
CA LEU A 197 -6.56 -1.04 -9.70
C LEU A 197 -6.90 -2.16 -10.69
N ASN A 198 -6.83 -3.44 -10.27
CA ASN A 198 -7.24 -4.57 -11.10
C ASN A 198 -8.74 -4.61 -11.40
N ASN A 199 -9.55 -3.86 -10.66
CA ASN A 199 -10.97 -3.67 -10.90
C ASN A 199 -11.21 -2.28 -11.54
N GLU A 200 -11.93 -2.24 -12.66
CA GLU A 200 -12.15 -1.00 -13.43
C GLU A 200 -12.98 0.04 -12.66
N GLU A 201 -13.94 -0.37 -11.84
CA GLU A 201 -14.74 0.58 -11.06
C GLU A 201 -13.90 1.24 -9.95
N ASN A 202 -13.09 0.45 -9.23
CA ASN A 202 -12.15 0.97 -8.24
C ASN A 202 -11.16 1.93 -8.91
N LYS A 203 -10.65 1.58 -10.10
CA LYS A 203 -9.75 2.41 -10.91
C LYS A 203 -10.37 3.77 -11.22
N VAL A 204 -11.62 3.80 -11.70
CA VAL A 204 -12.36 5.06 -11.98
C VAL A 204 -12.59 5.87 -10.71
N LEU A 205 -12.93 5.24 -9.59
CA LEU A 205 -13.12 5.94 -8.32
C LEU A 205 -11.82 6.55 -7.79
N LEU A 206 -10.72 5.79 -7.80
CA LEU A 206 -9.39 6.27 -7.40
C LEU A 206 -8.91 7.42 -8.30
N PHE A 207 -9.19 7.36 -9.61
CA PHE A 207 -8.95 8.48 -10.52
C PHE A 207 -9.68 9.74 -10.06
N ARG A 208 -10.99 9.64 -9.80
CA ARG A 208 -11.82 10.77 -9.36
C ARG A 208 -11.42 11.34 -8.00
N MET A 209 -10.78 10.53 -7.16
CA MET A 209 -10.27 10.95 -5.85
C MET A 209 -8.86 11.59 -5.92
N GLY A 210 -8.25 11.72 -7.10
CA GLY A 210 -6.96 12.40 -7.26
C GLY A 210 -5.74 11.49 -7.03
N LEU A 211 -5.88 10.18 -7.21
CA LEU A 211 -4.72 9.26 -7.13
C LEU A 211 -3.64 9.66 -8.16
N VAL A 212 -4.03 9.99 -9.39
CA VAL A 212 -3.07 10.30 -10.46
C VAL A 212 -2.31 11.58 -10.14
N ASP A 213 -2.97 12.64 -9.67
CA ASP A 213 -2.31 13.88 -9.25
C ASP A 213 -1.28 13.60 -8.15
N SER A 214 -1.66 12.79 -7.14
CA SER A 214 -0.77 12.41 -6.04
C SER A 214 0.48 11.65 -6.52
N LEU A 215 0.33 10.75 -7.50
CA LEU A 215 1.44 9.99 -8.09
C LEU A 215 2.35 10.85 -8.96
N VAL A 216 1.77 11.77 -9.73
CA VAL A 216 2.52 12.73 -10.56
C VAL A 216 3.34 13.65 -9.67
N ASP A 217 2.75 14.21 -8.61
CA ASP A 217 3.47 15.08 -7.68
C ASP A 217 4.58 14.33 -6.94
N TYR A 218 4.35 13.08 -6.54
CA TYR A 218 5.36 12.22 -5.93
C TYR A 218 6.55 11.98 -6.88
N THR A 219 6.28 11.56 -8.10
CA THR A 219 7.32 11.31 -9.12
C THR A 219 8.03 12.61 -9.53
N ARG A 220 7.39 13.78 -9.42
CA ARG A 220 7.97 15.08 -9.79
C ARG A 220 9.06 15.47 -8.81
N LYS A 221 8.77 15.40 -7.51
CA LYS A 221 9.75 15.68 -6.45
C LYS A 221 11.02 14.86 -6.63
N TRP A 222 10.86 13.59 -6.98
CA TRP A 222 11.98 12.70 -7.27
C TRP A 222 12.81 13.15 -8.48
N SER A 223 12.14 13.60 -9.55
CA SER A 223 12.83 14.07 -10.76
C SER A 223 13.58 15.39 -10.57
N GLU A 224 13.18 16.19 -9.59
CA GLU A 224 13.77 17.50 -9.28
C GLU A 224 14.97 17.37 -8.33
N ASP A 225 14.93 16.42 -7.39
CA ASP A 225 16.05 16.12 -6.49
C ASP A 225 16.31 14.60 -6.36
N PRO A 226 17.11 14.01 -7.28
CA PRO A 226 17.46 12.59 -7.23
C PRO A 226 18.42 12.22 -6.08
N LEU A 227 19.13 13.19 -5.49
CA LEU A 227 20.19 12.95 -4.51
C LEU A 227 19.64 12.78 -3.09
N GLU A 228 18.53 13.44 -2.74
CA GLU A 228 17.81 13.20 -1.48
C GLU A 228 17.12 11.81 -1.43
N SER A 229 16.89 11.19 -2.59
CA SER A 229 16.23 9.88 -2.70
C SER A 229 17.22 8.72 -2.53
N LEU A 230 17.55 8.40 -1.29
CA LEU A 230 18.17 7.13 -0.93
C LEU A 230 17.41 5.92 -1.51
N ASN A 231 18.18 4.90 -1.92
CA ASN A 231 17.81 3.63 -2.56
C ASN A 231 16.51 2.90 -2.09
N ASP A 232 15.97 3.25 -0.92
CA ASP A 232 14.71 2.70 -0.39
C ASP A 232 13.44 3.24 -1.09
N GLN A 233 13.54 4.32 -1.87
CA GLN A 233 12.40 4.87 -2.63
C GLN A 233 12.27 4.32 -4.05
N LEU A 234 13.26 3.60 -4.59
CA LEU A 234 13.23 3.10 -5.96
C LEU A 234 12.07 2.13 -6.20
N GLU A 235 11.81 1.21 -5.26
CA GLU A 235 10.68 0.27 -5.35
C GLU A 235 9.33 1.00 -5.28
N VAL A 236 9.24 2.02 -4.43
CA VAL A 236 8.03 2.86 -4.32
C VAL A 236 7.80 3.64 -5.61
N LEU A 237 8.88 4.12 -6.23
CA LEU A 237 8.85 4.82 -7.49
C LEU A 237 8.48 3.90 -8.66
N GLU A 238 9.01 2.68 -8.69
CA GLU A 238 8.62 1.62 -9.63
C GLU A 238 7.11 1.35 -9.55
N LEU A 239 6.58 1.17 -8.34
CA LEU A 239 5.14 0.99 -8.14
C LEU A 239 4.35 2.24 -8.55
N ALA A 240 4.87 3.45 -8.32
CA ALA A 240 4.23 4.68 -8.76
C ALA A 240 4.07 4.71 -10.29
N PHE A 241 5.14 4.46 -11.05
CA PHE A 241 5.08 4.39 -12.50
C PHE A 241 4.18 3.26 -13.01
N GLN A 242 4.22 2.09 -12.37
CA GLN A 242 3.33 0.97 -12.69
C GLN A 242 1.86 1.36 -12.49
N MET A 243 1.53 2.03 -11.39
CA MET A 243 0.17 2.49 -11.12
C MET A 243 -0.26 3.55 -12.13
N ILE A 244 0.60 4.52 -12.49
CA ILE A 244 0.29 5.51 -13.53
C ILE A 244 0.02 4.83 -14.87
N LEU A 245 0.82 3.83 -15.25
CA LEU A 245 0.62 3.05 -16.48
C LEU A 245 -0.69 2.25 -16.43
N SER A 246 -1.03 1.64 -15.29
CA SER A 246 -2.33 0.98 -15.13
C SER A 246 -3.49 1.97 -15.30
N MET A 247 -3.34 3.17 -14.73
CA MET A 247 -4.33 4.25 -14.83
C MET A 247 -4.43 4.86 -16.23
N SER A 248 -3.38 4.80 -17.06
CA SER A 248 -3.39 5.39 -18.41
C SER A 248 -4.34 4.66 -19.37
N SER A 249 -4.82 3.46 -19.01
CA SER A 249 -5.96 2.83 -19.69
C SER A 249 -7.22 3.70 -19.70
N LEU A 250 -7.38 4.61 -18.72
CA LEU A 250 -8.44 5.62 -18.71
C LEU A 250 -8.06 6.81 -19.61
N HIS A 251 -8.87 7.11 -20.63
CA HIS A 251 -8.65 8.27 -21.51
C HIS A 251 -8.54 9.60 -20.72
N ALA A 252 -9.35 9.77 -19.67
CA ALA A 252 -9.27 10.94 -18.80
C ALA A 252 -7.91 11.07 -18.07
N CYS A 253 -7.28 9.95 -17.71
CA CYS A 253 -5.94 9.94 -17.12
C CYS A 253 -4.90 10.43 -18.13
N LYS A 254 -4.96 9.97 -19.39
CA LYS A 254 -4.07 10.43 -20.46
C LYS A 254 -4.14 11.95 -20.66
N ILE A 255 -5.34 12.52 -20.67
CA ILE A 255 -5.53 13.98 -20.73
C ILE A 255 -4.90 14.68 -19.52
N LEU A 256 -5.10 14.14 -18.31
CA LEU A 256 -4.55 14.72 -17.09
C LEU A 256 -3.02 14.70 -17.07
N LEU A 257 -2.40 13.57 -17.45
CA LEU A 257 -0.94 13.44 -17.54
C LEU A 257 -0.34 14.45 -18.53
N ARG A 258 -1.03 14.75 -19.63
CA ARG A 258 -0.62 15.81 -20.57
C ARG A 258 -0.68 17.19 -19.95
N ARG A 259 -1.76 17.52 -19.23
CA ARG A 259 -1.89 18.82 -18.52
C ARG A 259 -0.77 19.04 -17.52
N HIS A 260 -0.29 17.96 -16.89
CA HIS A 260 0.85 17.99 -15.97
C HIS A 260 2.23 18.00 -16.66
N ASN A 261 2.29 18.05 -18.00
CA ASN A 261 3.52 17.90 -18.78
C ASN A 261 4.34 16.65 -18.37
N PHE A 262 3.64 15.56 -18.03
CA PHE A 262 4.27 14.35 -17.48
C PHE A 262 5.25 13.71 -18.47
N GLY A 263 5.05 13.87 -19.78
CA GLY A 263 6.00 13.42 -20.80
C GLY A 263 7.39 14.03 -20.64
N SER A 264 7.48 15.33 -20.37
CA SER A 264 8.77 16.01 -20.12
C SER A 264 9.43 15.50 -18.83
N GLN A 265 8.63 15.21 -17.81
CA GLN A 265 9.10 14.63 -16.56
C GLN A 265 9.67 13.21 -16.76
N ILE A 266 8.99 12.37 -17.56
CA ILE A 266 9.51 11.05 -17.94
C ILE A 266 10.83 11.18 -18.70
N MET A 267 10.95 12.12 -19.64
CA MET A 267 12.20 12.31 -20.39
C MET A 267 13.36 12.74 -19.49
N ARG A 268 13.13 13.62 -18.50
CA ARG A 268 14.14 13.96 -17.49
C ARG A 268 14.60 12.72 -16.71
N TYR A 269 13.65 11.88 -16.33
CA TYR A 269 13.92 10.63 -15.62
C TYR A 269 14.69 9.62 -16.48
N LEU A 270 14.39 9.50 -17.76
CA LEU A 270 15.14 8.64 -18.69
C LEU A 270 16.60 9.09 -18.84
N ASN A 271 16.85 10.40 -18.77
CA ASN A 271 18.19 10.98 -18.85
C ASN A 271 19.02 10.76 -17.57
N SER A 272 18.40 10.47 -16.42
CA SER A 272 19.08 10.22 -15.14
C SER A 272 19.57 8.77 -14.96
N LYS A 273 19.58 7.95 -16.02
CA LYS A 273 19.98 6.53 -16.02
C LYS A 273 19.26 5.69 -14.94
N PRO A 274 17.93 5.54 -15.05
CA PRO A 274 17.15 4.82 -14.05
C PRO A 274 17.39 3.30 -14.10
N SER A 275 16.87 2.57 -13.10
CA SER A 275 16.87 1.10 -13.13
C SER A 275 16.19 0.56 -14.40
N ASP A 276 16.63 -0.60 -14.89
CA ASP A 276 16.06 -1.24 -16.09
C ASP A 276 14.54 -1.47 -15.97
N ILE A 277 14.06 -1.69 -14.74
CA ILE A 277 12.64 -1.90 -14.44
C ILE A 277 11.86 -0.60 -14.64
N VAL A 278 12.31 0.52 -14.06
CA VAL A 278 11.62 1.80 -14.26
C VAL A 278 11.71 2.23 -15.72
N LEU A 279 12.85 2.00 -16.38
CA LEU A 279 13.03 2.26 -17.81
C LEU A 279 11.93 1.58 -18.65
N LYS A 280 11.58 0.34 -18.34
CA LYS A 280 10.49 -0.39 -19.01
C LYS A 280 9.15 0.34 -18.88
N TYR A 281 8.77 0.73 -17.66
CA TYR A 281 7.51 1.44 -17.42
C TYR A 281 7.48 2.82 -18.08
N CYS A 282 8.57 3.58 -18.00
CA CYS A 282 8.69 4.88 -18.66
C CYS A 282 8.55 4.77 -20.18
N LYS A 283 9.19 3.78 -20.82
CA LYS A 283 9.04 3.54 -22.27
C LYS A 283 7.60 3.19 -22.64
N SER A 284 6.95 2.29 -21.89
CA SER A 284 5.54 1.95 -22.13
C SER A 284 4.62 3.16 -21.95
N LEU A 285 4.86 4.02 -20.96
CA LEU A 285 4.11 5.26 -20.76
C LEU A 285 4.29 6.24 -21.91
N VAL A 286 5.51 6.38 -22.44
CA VAL A 286 5.78 7.23 -23.61
C VAL A 286 4.98 6.73 -24.82
N GLU A 287 4.97 5.43 -25.10
CA GLU A 287 4.18 4.86 -26.19
C GLU A 287 2.67 5.07 -26.01
N GLU A 288 2.15 4.86 -24.79
CA GLU A 288 0.74 5.09 -24.46
C GLU A 288 0.31 6.56 -24.61
N LEU A 289 1.23 7.50 -24.37
CA LEU A 289 0.98 8.94 -24.48
C LEU A 289 1.14 9.48 -25.91
N LYS A 290 1.95 8.83 -26.75
CA LYS A 290 2.07 9.13 -28.20
C LYS A 290 0.77 8.88 -28.96
N TYR A 291 0.03 7.82 -28.60
CA TYR A 291 -1.14 7.38 -29.35
C TYR A 291 -2.36 8.33 -29.34
N ILE A 292 -2.33 9.44 -28.60
CA ILE A 292 -3.37 10.49 -28.68
C ILE A 292 -2.89 11.75 -29.40
N GLU A 293 -1.93 11.59 -30.33
CA GLU A 293 -1.55 12.56 -31.37
C GLU A 293 -2.54 12.59 -32.55
N GLU A 294 -3.84 12.39 -32.32
CA GLU A 294 -4.87 12.85 -33.27
C GLU A 294 -5.44 14.21 -32.82
N PRO A 295 -5.28 15.29 -33.61
CA PRO A 295 -5.75 16.63 -33.26
C PRO A 295 -7.28 16.77 -33.09
N ARG A 296 -8.06 15.73 -33.42
CA ARG A 296 -9.52 15.79 -33.54
C ARG A 296 -10.27 15.67 -32.21
N ASP A 297 -9.63 15.14 -31.17
CA ASP A 297 -10.24 15.00 -29.83
C ASP A 297 -10.29 16.33 -29.03
N PHE A 298 -9.77 17.42 -29.58
CA PHE A 298 -9.66 18.72 -28.90
C PHE A 298 -10.68 19.78 -29.34
N LEU A 299 -11.60 19.44 -30.26
CA LEU A 299 -12.60 20.40 -30.76
C LEU A 299 -14.02 20.08 -30.28
N VAL A 300 -14.24 20.17 -28.98
CA VAL A 300 -15.53 20.64 -28.45
C VAL A 300 -15.28 21.94 -27.69
N ARG A 301 -15.12 23.03 -28.44
CA ARG A 301 -15.32 24.36 -27.86
C ARG A 301 -16.81 24.50 -27.51
N PRO A 302 -17.17 25.03 -26.33
CA PRO A 302 -18.52 25.56 -26.14
C PRO A 302 -18.69 26.66 -27.20
N LYS A 303 -19.72 26.56 -28.04
CA LYS A 303 -20.10 27.64 -28.96
C LYS A 303 -20.49 28.87 -28.14
N THR A 304 -19.51 29.71 -27.84
CA THR A 304 -19.72 31.13 -27.52
C THR A 304 -19.40 31.92 -28.78
N SER A 305 -20.29 31.83 -29.76
CA SER A 305 -20.31 32.79 -30.86
C SER A 305 -20.99 34.06 -30.34
N MET A 306 -20.20 34.95 -29.73
CA MET A 306 -20.55 36.37 -29.67
C MET A 306 -20.26 36.94 -31.06
N SER A 307 -21.31 37.16 -31.85
CA SER A 307 -21.26 37.96 -33.07
C SER A 307 -21.22 39.45 -32.69
N PRO A 308 -20.27 40.25 -33.20
CA PRO A 308 -20.25 41.69 -32.99
C PRO A 308 -21.07 42.33 -34.11
N ASN A 309 -22.40 42.28 -34.02
CA ASN A 309 -23.34 43.14 -34.76
C ASN A 309 -24.77 42.72 -34.41
N SER A 310 -25.36 43.35 -33.39
CA SER A 310 -26.81 43.40 -33.23
C SER A 310 -27.16 44.53 -32.26
N THR A 311 -27.49 45.68 -32.83
CA THR A 311 -28.16 46.80 -32.19
C THR A 311 -29.61 46.43 -31.91
N MET A 312 -30.06 46.73 -30.68
CA MET A 312 -31.42 47.14 -30.29
C MET A 312 -32.64 46.29 -30.74
N GLY A 313 -33.44 45.83 -29.76
CA GLY A 313 -34.88 45.64 -30.00
C GLY A 313 -35.60 44.64 -29.11
N ALA A 314 -36.14 45.13 -28.00
CA ALA A 314 -37.43 44.81 -27.39
C ALA A 314 -37.98 43.34 -27.39
N SER A 315 -38.15 42.83 -26.17
CA SER A 315 -39.43 42.41 -25.57
C SER A 315 -40.38 41.51 -26.37
N ARG A 316 -40.65 40.29 -25.89
CA ARG A 316 -42.01 39.81 -25.50
C ARG A 316 -42.05 38.32 -25.06
N THR A 317 -42.69 38.13 -23.90
CA THR A 317 -43.64 37.07 -23.50
C THR A 317 -43.25 35.58 -23.42
N ILE A 318 -43.42 35.04 -22.21
CA ILE A 318 -43.66 33.63 -21.82
C ILE A 318 -45.06 33.20 -22.35
N PRO A 319 -45.35 31.90 -22.61
CA PRO A 319 -46.03 31.09 -21.58
C PRO A 319 -45.61 29.60 -21.45
N ARG A 320 -45.90 29.08 -20.25
CA ARG A 320 -45.97 27.68 -19.78
C ARG A 320 -46.92 26.80 -20.61
N THR A 321 -46.70 25.46 -20.58
CA THR A 321 -47.68 24.33 -20.37
C THR A 321 -47.00 22.98 -20.70
N THR A 322 -46.73 22.05 -19.78
CA THR A 322 -47.54 20.93 -19.22
C THR A 322 -47.70 19.65 -20.06
N SER A 323 -47.69 18.52 -19.34
CA SER A 323 -47.97 17.10 -19.70
C SER A 323 -46.79 16.32 -20.33
N GLY A 324 -46.41 15.12 -19.90
CA GLY A 324 -47.10 14.09 -19.14
C GLY A 324 -47.41 12.90 -20.04
N ARG A 325 -46.47 11.95 -20.22
CA ARG A 325 -46.80 10.61 -20.75
C ARG A 325 -45.76 9.57 -20.37
N ARG A 326 -46.18 8.67 -19.47
CA ARG A 326 -45.65 7.31 -19.30
C ARG A 326 -46.00 6.49 -20.54
N LEU A 327 -45.07 5.67 -21.04
CA LEU A 327 -45.41 4.42 -21.73
C LEU A 327 -44.45 3.30 -21.31
N ARG A 328 -45.06 2.14 -21.13
CA ARG A 328 -44.54 0.88 -20.59
C ARG A 328 -43.73 0.08 -21.62
N THR A 329 -42.86 -0.76 -21.08
CA THR A 329 -42.34 -2.07 -21.55
C THR A 329 -43.03 -2.73 -22.76
N ILE A 330 -42.22 -3.22 -23.71
CA ILE A 330 -42.40 -4.52 -24.37
C ILE A 330 -41.01 -5.14 -24.62
N SER A 331 -40.87 -6.41 -24.20
CA SER A 331 -39.80 -7.33 -24.56
C SER A 331 -40.14 -8.02 -25.89
N ALA A 332 -39.19 -8.17 -26.80
CA ALA A 332 -39.32 -9.10 -27.91
C ALA A 332 -37.97 -9.77 -28.20
N VAL A 333 -37.95 -11.08 -27.94
CA VAL A 333 -36.99 -12.05 -28.45
C VAL A 333 -37.13 -12.11 -29.97
N SER A 334 -36.01 -12.11 -30.71
CA SER A 334 -35.96 -12.61 -32.08
C SER A 334 -34.62 -13.26 -32.36
N THR A 335 -34.68 -14.58 -32.52
CA THR A 335 -33.66 -15.47 -33.06
C THR A 335 -33.47 -15.25 -34.57
N SER A 336 -32.23 -15.17 -35.04
CA SER A 336 -31.87 -15.71 -36.37
C SER A 336 -30.35 -15.89 -36.54
N SER A 337 -29.95 -17.16 -36.52
CA SER A 337 -29.01 -17.82 -37.44
C SER A 337 -27.85 -17.05 -38.09
N ARG A 338 -26.64 -17.50 -37.72
CA ARG A 338 -25.69 -18.20 -38.60
C ARG A 338 -25.13 -17.43 -39.80
N ARG A 339 -23.90 -16.94 -39.65
CA ARG A 339 -22.86 -17.00 -40.67
C ARG A 339 -21.54 -17.43 -40.04
N GLU A 340 -21.18 -18.67 -40.32
CA GLU A 340 -19.82 -19.20 -40.20
C GLU A 340 -18.95 -18.48 -41.25
N VAL A 341 -17.90 -17.79 -40.80
CA VAL A 341 -16.73 -17.49 -41.63
C VAL A 341 -15.50 -17.81 -40.79
N SER A 342 -14.92 -18.96 -41.12
CA SER A 342 -13.63 -19.44 -40.68
C SER A 342 -12.50 -18.56 -41.24
N GLN A 343 -11.79 -17.81 -40.39
CA GLN A 343 -10.45 -17.31 -40.71
C GLN A 343 -9.54 -17.31 -39.46
N ILE A 344 -8.65 -18.31 -39.45
CA ILE A 344 -7.22 -18.27 -39.08
C ILE A 344 -6.89 -17.59 -37.74
N ALA A 345 -6.68 -18.43 -36.72
CA ALA A 345 -6.12 -18.06 -35.43
C ALA A 345 -4.66 -17.56 -35.56
N PRO A 346 -4.29 -16.42 -34.97
CA PRO A 346 -2.89 -16.10 -34.76
C PRO A 346 -2.39 -16.90 -33.56
N LYS A 347 -1.32 -17.69 -33.78
CA LYS A 347 -0.57 -18.37 -32.73
C LYS A 347 -0.09 -17.35 -31.69
N SER A 348 -0.76 -17.29 -30.55
CA SER A 348 -0.22 -16.63 -29.36
C SER A 348 0.95 -17.47 -28.85
N LYS A 349 2.16 -16.92 -28.93
CA LYS A 349 3.28 -17.42 -28.14
C LYS A 349 2.88 -17.24 -26.67
N GLU A 350 2.63 -18.34 -25.98
CA GLU A 350 2.65 -18.38 -24.52
C GLU A 350 4.10 -18.10 -24.09
N GLU A 351 4.42 -16.83 -23.86
CA GLU A 351 5.56 -16.47 -23.03
C GLU A 351 5.18 -16.78 -21.59
N SER A 352 5.57 -17.98 -21.15
CA SER A 352 5.58 -18.36 -19.75
C SER A 352 6.43 -17.36 -18.97
N PHE A 353 5.79 -16.60 -18.10
CA PHE A 353 6.46 -15.76 -17.12
C PHE A 353 7.35 -16.63 -16.23
N SER A 354 8.66 -16.57 -16.46
CA SER A 354 9.66 -17.15 -15.57
C SER A 354 9.74 -16.32 -14.28
N PRO A 355 9.68 -16.92 -13.09
CA PRO A 355 9.86 -16.20 -11.83
C PRO A 355 11.29 -15.65 -11.77
N LEU A 356 11.39 -14.33 -11.59
CA LEU A 356 12.61 -13.54 -11.47
C LEU A 356 13.67 -14.25 -10.61
N LYS A 357 14.91 -14.34 -11.10
CA LYS A 357 16.08 -14.78 -10.33
C LYS A 357 16.37 -13.76 -9.21
N VAL A 358 16.07 -14.15 -7.97
CA VAL A 358 16.02 -13.34 -6.73
C VAL A 358 17.41 -12.98 -6.14
N GLU A 359 18.51 -13.44 -6.73
CA GLU A 359 19.83 -13.35 -6.06
C GLU A 359 20.48 -11.96 -6.01
N PRO A 360 20.48 -11.13 -7.07
CA PRO A 360 21.07 -9.79 -7.00
C PRO A 360 20.30 -8.87 -6.02
N PHE A 361 18.99 -9.08 -5.90
CA PHE A 361 18.04 -8.35 -5.07
C PHE A 361 18.22 -8.60 -3.57
N LYS A 362 18.54 -9.85 -3.18
CA LYS A 362 18.86 -10.18 -1.77
C LYS A 362 20.14 -9.48 -1.28
N ARG A 363 21.06 -9.15 -2.17
CA ARG A 363 22.34 -8.51 -1.82
C ARG A 363 22.19 -7.01 -1.57
N SER A 364 21.41 -6.30 -2.38
CA SER A 364 21.11 -4.86 -2.18
C SER A 364 20.27 -4.60 -0.94
N LEU A 365 19.26 -5.45 -0.66
CA LEU A 365 18.41 -5.35 0.53
C LEU A 365 19.20 -5.52 1.85
N ARG A 366 20.18 -6.45 1.85
CA ARG A 366 21.08 -6.67 3.00
C ARG A 366 21.99 -5.47 3.26
N ILE A 367 22.43 -4.79 2.20
CA ILE A 367 23.30 -3.61 2.31
C ILE A 367 22.49 -2.42 2.86
N SER A 368 21.26 -2.19 2.39
CA SER A 368 20.41 -1.08 2.89
C SER A 368 20.05 -1.24 4.38
N LEU A 369 19.60 -2.42 4.80
CA LEU A 369 19.27 -2.70 6.20
C LEU A 369 20.50 -2.57 7.12
N PHE A 370 21.69 -2.95 6.64
CA PHE A 370 22.94 -2.77 7.38
C PHE A 370 23.29 -1.28 7.54
N HIS A 371 23.14 -0.47 6.50
CA HIS A 371 23.43 0.97 6.56
C HIS A 371 22.43 1.71 7.47
N GLN A 372 21.15 1.32 7.45
CA GLN A 372 20.13 1.92 8.30
C GLN A 372 20.32 1.56 9.78
N ALA A 373 20.71 0.30 10.05
CA ALA A 373 21.14 -0.12 11.37
C ALA A 373 22.42 0.61 11.80
N ALA A 374 23.43 0.71 10.94
CA ALA A 374 24.69 1.41 11.23
C ALA A 374 24.47 2.90 11.52
N ARG A 375 23.60 3.59 10.78
CA ARG A 375 23.23 5.01 11.03
C ARG A 375 22.62 5.21 12.41
N ARG A 376 21.67 4.34 12.79
CA ARG A 376 21.01 4.42 14.10
C ARG A 376 21.95 4.06 15.24
N TRP A 377 22.77 3.03 15.06
CA TRP A 377 23.80 2.67 16.04
C TRP A 377 24.86 3.77 16.16
N LYS A 378 25.30 4.42 15.07
CA LYS A 378 26.24 5.56 15.13
C LYS A 378 25.65 6.74 15.91
N ALA A 379 24.37 7.07 15.73
CA ALA A 379 23.68 8.12 16.49
C ALA A 379 23.53 7.77 17.98
N VAL A 380 23.24 6.51 18.29
CA VAL A 380 23.21 6.02 19.68
C VAL A 380 24.60 6.08 20.30
N PHE A 381 25.64 5.62 19.59
CA PHE A 381 27.01 5.65 20.07
C PHE A 381 27.57 7.06 20.22
N SER A 382 27.25 8.00 19.32
CA SER A 382 27.68 9.40 19.46
C SER A 382 27.03 10.06 20.68
N GLY A 383 25.72 9.88 20.89
CA GLY A 383 25.06 10.40 22.08
C GLY A 383 25.54 9.75 23.38
N LEU A 384 25.97 8.48 23.35
CA LEU A 384 26.65 7.84 24.47
C LEU A 384 28.05 8.42 24.71
N GLN A 385 28.84 8.62 23.66
CA GLN A 385 30.19 9.19 23.75
C GLN A 385 30.15 10.62 24.30
N ASP A 386 29.18 11.43 23.88
CA ASP A 386 28.99 12.81 24.31
C ASP A 386 28.53 12.94 25.77
N MET A 387 27.89 11.90 26.30
CA MET A 387 27.52 11.80 27.70
C MET A 387 28.64 11.25 28.58
N CYS A 388 29.35 10.23 28.10
CA CYS A 388 30.53 9.67 28.78
C CYS A 388 31.67 10.70 28.88
N SER A 389 31.81 11.61 27.90
CA SER A 389 32.81 12.68 27.96
C SER A 389 32.46 13.78 28.98
N LYS A 390 31.16 13.95 29.30
CA LYS A 390 30.64 14.96 30.24
C LYS A 390 30.47 14.45 31.66
N THR A 391 30.55 13.13 31.90
CA THR A 391 30.30 12.55 33.23
C THR A 391 31.32 11.48 33.61
N THR A 392 31.95 11.62 34.78
CA THR A 392 32.89 10.61 35.36
C THR A 392 32.19 9.47 36.09
N LYS A 393 30.85 9.41 36.05
CA LYS A 393 30.04 8.41 36.73
C LYS A 393 29.47 7.40 35.73
N PRO A 394 29.25 6.13 36.14
CA PRO A 394 28.63 5.13 35.29
C PRO A 394 27.26 5.60 34.80
N VAL A 395 27.02 5.53 33.49
CA VAL A 395 25.75 5.93 32.86
C VAL A 395 24.64 5.01 33.34
N GLN A 396 23.60 5.58 33.96
CA GLN A 396 22.47 4.81 34.46
C GLN A 396 21.63 4.23 33.30
N SER A 397 21.18 2.97 33.47
CA SER A 397 20.35 2.19 32.53
C SER A 397 19.22 3.01 31.90
N ASP A 398 18.53 3.81 32.71
CA ASP A 398 17.33 4.51 32.31
C ASP A 398 17.62 5.70 31.39
N VAL A 399 18.83 6.25 31.49
CA VAL A 399 19.31 7.32 30.60
C VAL A 399 19.76 6.74 29.26
N LEU A 400 20.41 5.57 29.27
CA LEU A 400 20.72 4.80 28.06
C LEU A 400 19.44 4.42 27.30
N TYR A 401 18.41 4.02 28.06
CA TYR A 401 17.08 3.67 27.55
C TYR A 401 16.34 4.87 26.96
N ASN A 402 16.41 6.04 27.60
CA ASN A 402 15.87 7.28 27.04
C ASN A 402 16.60 7.63 25.73
N LEU A 403 17.93 7.55 25.68
CA LEU A 403 18.70 7.82 24.46
C LEU A 403 18.34 6.87 23.29
N LEU A 404 18.04 5.61 23.59
CA LEU A 404 17.55 4.60 22.63
C LEU A 404 16.11 4.84 22.17
N THR A 405 15.33 5.64 22.90
CA THR A 405 13.88 5.84 22.65
C THR A 405 13.49 7.25 22.25
N THR A 406 14.32 8.26 22.51
CA THR A 406 14.05 9.68 22.22
C THR A 406 14.73 10.21 20.94
N CYS A 407 15.67 9.46 20.36
CA CYS A 407 16.40 9.91 19.17
C CYS A 407 15.61 9.68 17.87
N ASP A 408 14.60 10.52 17.63
CA ASP A 408 14.13 10.92 16.29
C ASP A 408 15.03 12.05 15.74
N VAL A 409 16.36 11.96 15.95
CA VAL A 409 17.32 12.96 15.49
C VAL A 409 17.78 12.59 14.08
N ILE A 410 17.40 13.41 13.10
CA ILE A 410 17.99 13.42 11.77
C ILE A 410 19.43 13.97 11.94
N PRO A 411 20.49 13.24 11.57
CA PRO A 411 21.86 13.76 11.66
C PRO A 411 22.03 14.96 10.73
N SER A 412 22.83 15.93 11.15
CA SER A 412 23.25 17.02 10.27
C SER A 412 24.38 16.54 9.35
N ASP A 413 24.59 17.22 8.23
CA ASP A 413 25.67 16.88 7.29
C ASP A 413 27.07 16.88 7.92
N LYS A 414 27.26 17.52 9.08
CA LYS A 414 28.52 17.53 9.83
C LYS A 414 28.79 16.26 10.65
N ASP A 415 27.79 15.40 10.85
CA ASP A 415 27.93 14.14 11.61
C ASP A 415 28.40 12.96 10.71
N TRP A 416 28.61 13.23 9.41
CA TRP A 416 29.03 12.26 8.40
C TRP A 416 30.54 12.09 8.31
N GLU A 417 31.31 13.17 8.49
CA GLU A 417 32.76 13.12 8.71
C GLU A 417 33.08 12.43 10.05
#